data_AF-A0AAJ1UAT8-F1
#
_entry.id   AF-A0AAJ1UAT8-F1
#
_cell.length_a   1.000
_cell.length_b   1.000
_cell.length_c   1.000
_cell.angle_alpha   90.00
_cell.angle_beta   90.00
_cell.angle_gamma   90.00
#
_symmetry.space_group_name_H-M   'P 1'
#
loop_
_entity.id
_entity.type
_entity.pdbx_description
1 polymer ?
#
loop_
_entity_poly.entity_id
_entity_poly.type
_entity_poly.pdbx_seq_one_letter_code
_entity_poly.pdbx_strand_id
1 'polypeptide(L)'
;RITDFEAGVDQLDLSGFSMLYDPGQLGYVARANGADLSWRGEVIEVLSRSGGRLTLDDIFGTGFSGPDRPALGTSQTLVGGSGQDRLSGGWSVDSLAGLAGNDILSGGDGNDLIYGGTGFDTIHGDDGDDRIW
;
A
#
# COMPACT_ATOMS: atom_id res chain seq x y z
N ARG A 1 -17.06 6.96 5.68
CA ARG A 1 -17.61 7.56 6.92
C ARG A 1 -18.15 6.43 7.77
N ILE A 2 -17.67 6.29 9.00
CA ILE A 2 -18.11 5.29 9.99
C ILE A 2 -18.79 6.06 11.12
N THR A 3 -19.96 5.62 11.57
CA THR A 3 -20.81 6.41 12.50
C THR A 3 -21.20 5.69 13.77
N ASP A 4 -20.80 4.44 13.93
CA ASP A 4 -21.23 3.55 15.00
C ASP A 4 -20.08 2.86 15.74
N PHE A 5 -18.85 3.36 15.57
CA PHE A 5 -17.65 2.74 16.15
C PHE A 5 -17.68 2.69 17.68
N GLU A 6 -17.31 1.55 18.25
CA GLU A 6 -17.19 1.28 19.68
C GLU A 6 -15.74 0.98 20.06
N ALA A 7 -15.10 1.94 20.73
CA ALA A 7 -13.71 1.81 21.15
C ALA A 7 -13.50 0.60 22.09
N GLY A 8 -12.52 -0.23 21.77
CA GLY A 8 -12.17 -1.44 22.52
C GLY A 8 -12.97 -2.67 22.13
N VAL A 9 -13.96 -2.51 21.25
CA VAL A 9 -14.79 -3.59 20.70
C VAL A 9 -14.55 -3.72 19.19
N ASP A 10 -14.57 -2.59 18.48
CA ASP A 10 -14.41 -2.55 17.03
C ASP A 10 -12.95 -2.39 16.61
N GLN A 11 -12.62 -2.98 15.46
CA GLN A 11 -11.39 -2.73 14.73
C GLN A 11 -11.69 -1.98 13.45
N LEU A 12 -10.84 -1.01 13.13
CA LEU A 12 -10.95 -0.27 11.90
C LEU A 12 -10.25 -1.06 10.79
N ASP A 13 -11.05 -1.73 9.95
CA ASP A 13 -10.56 -2.38 8.74
C ASP A 13 -10.32 -1.33 7.65
N LEU A 14 -9.05 -1.19 7.26
CA LEU A 14 -8.62 -0.29 6.19
C LEU A 14 -8.13 -1.03 4.95
N SER A 15 -8.34 -2.34 4.86
CA SER A 15 -7.96 -3.17 3.70
C SER A 15 -8.57 -2.68 2.38
N GLY A 16 -9.71 -1.98 2.45
CA GLY A 16 -10.37 -1.35 1.31
C GLY A 16 -9.71 -0.05 0.81
N PHE A 17 -8.75 0.52 1.54
CA PHE A 17 -8.00 1.69 1.10
C PHE A 17 -6.80 1.24 0.27
N SER A 18 -6.92 1.41 -1.06
CA SER A 18 -5.83 1.16 -1.99
C SER A 18 -4.56 1.92 -1.57
N MET A 19 -3.45 1.19 -1.53
CA MET A 19 -2.11 1.65 -1.17
C MET A 19 -1.88 2.02 0.30
N LEU A 20 -2.81 1.75 1.21
CA LEU A 20 -2.56 1.79 2.64
C LEU A 20 -2.08 0.40 3.09
N TYR A 21 -0.76 0.24 3.28
CA TYR A 21 -0.04 -1.01 3.63
C TYR A 21 0.29 -1.11 5.11
N ASP A 22 0.44 0.03 5.78
CA ASP A 22 0.67 0.14 7.20
C ASP A 22 -0.21 1.28 7.75
N PRO A 23 -0.94 1.10 8.86
CA PRO A 23 -1.73 2.17 9.47
C PRO A 23 -0.90 3.42 9.82
N GLY A 24 0.41 3.27 10.00
CA GLY A 24 1.39 4.35 10.16
C GLY A 24 1.61 5.20 8.91
N GLN A 25 1.12 4.78 7.73
CA GLN A 25 1.07 5.63 6.54
C GLN A 25 -0.12 6.61 6.56
N LEU A 26 -1.07 6.45 7.49
CA LEU A 26 -2.11 7.45 7.71
C LEU A 26 -1.50 8.73 8.26
N GLY A 27 -1.89 9.85 7.66
CA GLY A 27 -1.73 11.14 8.32
C GLY A 27 -2.78 11.26 9.42
N TYR A 28 -2.38 11.67 10.62
CA TYR A 28 -3.30 11.92 11.72
C TYR A 28 -3.05 13.27 12.37
N VAL A 29 -4.12 13.95 12.78
CA VAL A 29 -4.06 15.23 13.48
C VAL A 29 -4.97 15.17 14.71
N ALA A 30 -4.37 15.24 15.89
CA ALA A 30 -5.13 15.42 17.13
C ALA A 30 -5.79 16.81 17.18
N ARG A 31 -7.05 16.85 17.59
CA ARG A 31 -7.89 18.04 17.74
C ARG A 31 -8.46 18.08 19.14
N ALA A 32 -8.93 19.26 19.56
CA ALA A 32 -9.58 19.44 20.86
C ALA A 32 -10.83 18.57 21.07
N ASN A 33 -11.45 18.10 19.98
CA ASN A 33 -12.67 17.30 20.00
C ASN A 33 -12.52 15.90 19.40
N GLY A 34 -11.30 15.40 19.17
CA GLY A 34 -11.05 14.08 18.58
C GLY A 34 -9.81 14.07 17.67
N ALA A 35 -9.79 13.23 16.65
CA ALA A 35 -8.72 13.15 15.65
C ALA A 35 -9.27 13.28 14.23
N ASP A 36 -8.48 13.86 13.33
CA ASP A 36 -8.63 13.67 11.89
C ASP A 36 -7.70 12.53 11.47
N LEU A 37 -8.21 11.54 10.77
CA LEU A 37 -7.41 10.56 10.03
C LEU A 37 -7.43 10.97 8.55
N SER A 38 -6.32 10.75 7.86
CA SER A 38 -6.22 11.08 6.45
C SER A 38 -5.32 10.12 5.69
N TRP A 39 -5.68 9.88 4.44
CA TRP A 39 -4.90 9.09 3.49
C TRP A 39 -4.82 9.85 2.17
N ARG A 40 -3.60 10.15 1.70
CA ARG A 40 -3.36 10.88 0.44
C ARG A 40 -4.17 12.19 0.27
N GLY A 41 -4.44 12.87 1.38
CA GLY A 41 -5.21 14.12 1.41
C GLY A 41 -6.73 13.96 1.60
N GLU A 42 -7.24 12.72 1.56
CA GLU A 42 -8.63 12.42 1.88
C GLU A 42 -8.80 12.21 3.38
N VAL A 43 -9.87 12.78 3.95
CA VAL A 43 -10.18 12.64 5.39
C VAL A 43 -11.03 11.40 5.61
N ILE A 44 -10.58 10.53 6.51
CA ILE A 44 -11.32 9.36 6.98
C ILE A 44 -12.12 9.77 8.22
N GLU A 45 -13.42 10.02 8.03
CA GLU A 45 -14.32 10.36 9.13
C GLU A 45 -14.79 9.10 9.88
N VAL A 46 -14.37 8.99 11.15
CA VAL A 46 -14.76 7.94 12.09
C VAL A 46 -15.42 8.59 13.31
N LEU A 47 -16.68 8.26 13.56
CA LEU A 47 -17.45 8.74 14.70
C LEU A 47 -17.86 7.55 15.58
N SER A 48 -17.94 7.81 16.88
CA SER A 48 -18.50 6.88 17.85
C SER A 48 -19.99 6.65 17.59
N ARG A 49 -20.55 5.61 18.19
CA ARG A 49 -22.00 5.36 18.25
C ARG A 49 -22.85 6.52 18.76
N SER A 50 -22.30 7.42 19.56
CA SER A 50 -22.97 8.64 20.03
C SER A 50 -22.83 9.82 19.08
N GLY A 51 -22.17 9.65 17.93
CA GLY A 51 -21.88 10.68 16.94
C GLY A 51 -20.71 11.60 17.32
N GLY A 52 -19.99 11.29 18.40
CA GLY A 52 -18.78 12.02 18.81
C GLY A 52 -17.60 11.62 17.95
N ARG A 53 -16.63 12.52 17.77
CA ARG A 53 -15.37 12.15 17.13
C ARG A 53 -14.51 11.38 18.13
N LEU A 54 -13.70 10.46 17.62
CA LEU A 54 -12.81 9.62 18.43
C LEU A 54 -11.45 10.30 18.61
N THR A 55 -10.79 10.08 19.74
CA THR A 55 -9.39 10.51 19.95
C THR A 55 -8.42 9.56 19.25
N LEU A 56 -7.12 9.91 19.19
CA LEU A 56 -6.11 8.97 18.71
C LEU A 56 -6.04 7.73 19.60
N ASP A 57 -6.14 7.88 20.93
CA ASP A 57 -6.09 6.73 21.83
C ASP A 57 -7.29 5.79 21.63
N ASP A 58 -8.48 6.33 21.32
CA ASP A 58 -9.67 5.52 20.99
C ASP A 58 -9.53 4.75 19.66
N ILE A 59 -8.66 5.19 18.76
CA ILE A 59 -8.46 4.62 17.42
C ILE A 59 -7.24 3.68 17.39
N PHE A 60 -6.11 4.16 17.91
CA PHE A 60 -4.82 3.47 17.89
C PHE A 60 -4.64 2.55 19.11
N GLY A 61 -5.34 2.80 20.23
CA GLY A 61 -5.31 1.96 21.43
C GLY A 61 -6.15 0.68 21.31
N THR A 62 -7.09 0.64 20.36
CA THR A 62 -7.95 -0.52 20.05
C THR A 62 -7.36 -1.39 18.93
N GLY A 63 -6.28 -0.92 18.29
CA GLY A 63 -5.57 -1.58 17.22
C GLY A 63 -6.24 -1.41 15.86
N PHE A 64 -5.40 -1.30 14.83
CA PHE A 64 -5.81 -1.59 13.46
C PHE A 64 -5.62 -3.07 13.21
N SER A 65 -6.57 -3.71 12.53
CA SER A 65 -6.18 -4.77 11.63
C SER A 65 -5.44 -4.09 10.49
N GLY A 66 -4.12 -4.28 10.42
CA GLY A 66 -3.38 -3.90 9.23
C GLY A 66 -4.08 -4.47 7.99
N PRO A 67 -3.89 -3.86 6.81
CA PRO A 67 -4.43 -4.45 5.59
C PRO A 67 -4.03 -5.94 5.53
N ASP A 68 -4.93 -6.81 5.06
CA ASP A 68 -4.65 -8.24 4.81
C ASP A 68 -3.55 -8.48 3.74
N ARG A 69 -2.90 -7.39 3.31
CA ARG A 69 -1.73 -7.39 2.43
C ARG A 69 -0.50 -7.69 3.30
N PRO A 70 0.34 -8.66 2.91
CA PRO A 70 1.52 -8.99 3.69
C PRO A 70 2.42 -7.76 3.91
N ALA A 71 3.17 -7.74 5.02
CA ALA A 71 4.04 -6.62 5.37
C ALA A 71 4.94 -6.24 4.19
N LEU A 72 5.14 -4.93 3.95
CA LEU A 72 6.01 -4.39 2.91
C LEU A 72 7.26 -5.27 2.78
N GLY A 73 7.32 -6.05 1.69
CA GLY A 73 8.54 -6.77 1.34
C GLY A 73 9.69 -5.77 1.31
N THR A 74 10.89 -6.20 1.68
CA THR A 74 12.07 -5.37 1.41
C THR A 74 12.19 -5.18 -0.09
N SER A 75 12.46 -3.95 -0.55
CA SER A 75 12.83 -3.64 -1.93
C SER A 75 13.68 -4.74 -2.55
N GLN A 76 13.23 -5.26 -3.68
CA GLN A 76 13.81 -6.41 -4.35
C GLN A 76 14.61 -5.96 -5.57
N THR A 77 15.73 -6.63 -5.82
CA THR A 77 16.42 -6.57 -7.11
C THR A 77 16.24 -7.93 -7.78
N LEU A 78 15.42 -7.97 -8.82
CA LEU A 78 15.16 -9.16 -9.62
C LEU A 78 15.86 -9.04 -10.97
N VAL A 79 16.64 -10.05 -11.32
CA VAL A 79 17.36 -10.09 -12.60
C VAL A 79 17.09 -11.43 -13.25
N GLY A 80 16.60 -11.39 -14.49
CA GLY A 80 16.41 -12.52 -15.37
C GLY A 80 17.72 -12.97 -16.01
N GLY A 81 17.61 -13.61 -17.16
CA GLY A 81 18.70 -14.24 -17.88
C GLY A 81 18.63 -13.99 -19.38
N SER A 82 18.98 -15.01 -20.16
CA SER A 82 18.96 -14.95 -21.63
C SER A 82 17.76 -15.68 -22.24
N GLY A 83 16.80 -16.08 -21.39
CA GLY A 83 15.62 -16.85 -21.75
C GLY A 83 14.36 -16.03 -21.58
N GLN A 84 13.21 -16.68 -21.72
CA GLN A 84 11.92 -16.05 -21.40
C GLN A 84 11.71 -16.12 -19.89
N ASP A 85 11.83 -14.98 -19.22
CA ASP A 85 11.74 -14.87 -17.78
C ASP A 85 10.38 -14.31 -17.32
N ARG A 86 10.02 -14.65 -16.08
CA ARG A 86 8.86 -14.11 -15.38
C ARG A 86 9.32 -13.49 -14.08
N LEU A 87 9.35 -12.17 -14.02
CA LEU A 87 9.76 -11.41 -12.84
C LEU A 87 8.56 -10.68 -12.27
N SER A 88 8.39 -10.78 -10.96
CA SER A 88 7.36 -10.05 -10.22
C SER A 88 8.04 -9.42 -9.03
N GLY A 89 7.95 -8.09 -8.93
CA GLY A 89 8.17 -7.38 -7.68
C GLY A 89 7.04 -7.65 -6.70
N GLY A 90 7.15 -7.00 -5.55
CA GLY A 90 6.23 -7.05 -4.44
C GLY A 90 5.44 -5.75 -4.33
N TRP A 91 5.35 -5.22 -3.11
CA TRP A 91 4.65 -3.95 -2.85
C TRP A 91 5.60 -2.83 -2.43
N SER A 92 6.88 -3.00 -2.76
CA SER A 92 7.97 -2.08 -2.43
C SER A 92 8.59 -1.52 -3.70
N VAL A 93 9.35 -0.44 -3.57
CA VAL A 93 10.19 0.07 -4.67
C VAL A 93 11.19 -1.00 -5.07
N ASP A 94 10.97 -1.61 -6.22
CA ASP A 94 11.74 -2.74 -6.74
C ASP A 94 12.55 -2.34 -7.97
N SER A 95 13.52 -3.20 -8.31
CA SER A 95 14.33 -3.08 -9.52
C SER A 95 14.31 -4.40 -10.27
N LEU A 96 13.72 -4.40 -11.45
CA LEU A 96 13.52 -5.58 -12.29
C LEU A 96 14.32 -5.43 -13.59
N ALA A 97 15.04 -6.47 -14.00
CA ALA A 97 15.75 -6.52 -15.28
C ALA A 97 15.54 -7.86 -15.97
N GLY A 98 14.83 -7.88 -17.11
CA GLY A 98 14.57 -9.10 -17.90
C GLY A 98 15.81 -9.61 -18.64
N LEU A 99 16.62 -8.67 -19.13
CA LEU A 99 17.86 -8.87 -19.89
C LEU A 99 17.64 -9.31 -21.34
N ALA A 100 17.67 -10.59 -21.68
CA ALA A 100 17.49 -11.02 -23.06
C ALA A 100 16.47 -12.12 -23.14
N GLY A 101 15.53 -12.03 -24.08
CA GLY A 101 14.40 -12.95 -24.15
C GLY A 101 13.10 -12.20 -24.39
N ASN A 102 11.99 -12.93 -24.35
CA ASN A 102 10.66 -12.30 -24.36
C ASN A 102 10.10 -12.45 -22.96
N ASP A 103 10.25 -11.42 -22.15
CA ASP A 103 10.02 -11.49 -20.72
C ASP A 103 8.64 -10.99 -20.32
N ILE A 104 8.21 -11.41 -19.12
CA ILE A 104 7.01 -10.86 -18.48
C ILE A 104 7.42 -10.31 -17.13
N LEU A 105 7.36 -8.99 -17.01
CA LEU A 105 7.77 -8.25 -15.82
C LEU A 105 6.55 -7.55 -15.21
N SER A 106 6.41 -7.65 -13.88
CA SER A 106 5.39 -6.96 -13.10
C SER A 106 6.09 -6.26 -11.94
N GLY A 107 6.01 -4.93 -11.87
CA GLY A 107 6.58 -4.13 -10.77
C GLY A 107 5.89 -4.44 -9.46
N GLY A 108 4.56 -4.53 -9.52
CA GLY A 108 3.72 -4.69 -8.35
C GLY A 108 3.34 -3.32 -7.81
N ASP A 109 3.23 -3.18 -6.48
CA ASP A 109 2.97 -1.86 -5.92
C ASP A 109 4.31 -1.20 -5.58
N GLY A 110 4.45 0.11 -5.78
CA GLY A 110 5.72 0.79 -5.56
C GLY A 110 6.09 1.69 -6.72
N ASN A 111 7.18 2.45 -6.57
CA ASN A 111 7.71 3.25 -7.67
C ASN A 111 8.90 2.51 -8.26
N ASP A 112 8.65 1.64 -9.23
CA ASP A 112 9.63 0.63 -9.61
C ASP A 112 10.54 1.07 -10.75
N LEU A 113 11.69 0.40 -10.85
CA LEU A 113 12.61 0.49 -11.97
C LEU A 113 12.55 -0.81 -12.75
N ILE A 114 11.95 -0.81 -13.94
CA ILE A 114 11.78 -2.02 -14.74
C ILE A 114 12.50 -1.85 -16.08
N TYR A 115 13.43 -2.76 -16.36
CA TYR A 115 14.16 -2.84 -17.61
C TYR A 115 13.82 -4.15 -18.32
N GLY A 116 13.12 -4.09 -19.46
CA GLY A 116 12.81 -5.28 -20.25
C GLY A 116 14.07 -5.91 -20.83
N GLY A 117 14.89 -5.09 -21.46
CA GLY A 117 16.10 -5.53 -22.14
C GLY A 117 15.85 -5.81 -23.63
N THR A 118 16.46 -6.85 -24.17
CA THR A 118 16.36 -7.19 -25.59
C THR A 118 15.34 -8.30 -25.83
N GLY A 119 14.36 -8.02 -26.68
CA GLY A 119 13.37 -8.98 -27.16
C GLY A 119 11.97 -8.38 -27.11
N PHE A 120 10.93 -9.22 -27.06
CA PHE A 120 9.55 -8.77 -27.01
C PHE A 120 8.97 -8.99 -25.61
N ASP A 121 9.10 -7.97 -24.78
CA ASP A 121 8.71 -8.02 -23.38
C ASP A 121 7.27 -7.53 -23.16
N THR A 122 6.63 -8.09 -22.14
CA THR A 122 5.37 -7.57 -21.58
C THR A 122 5.67 -7.04 -20.19
N ILE A 123 5.51 -5.73 -20.00
CA ILE A 123 5.82 -5.05 -18.74
C ILE A 123 4.56 -4.43 -18.17
N HIS A 124 4.26 -4.75 -16.93
CA HIS A 124 3.27 -4.06 -16.11
C HIS A 124 4.02 -3.33 -15.00
N GLY A 125 3.90 -1.99 -14.96
CA GLY A 125 4.37 -1.22 -13.81
C GLY A 125 3.51 -1.46 -12.57
N ASP A 126 2.22 -1.70 -12.80
CA ASP A 126 1.19 -1.85 -11.77
C ASP A 126 1.02 -0.55 -10.96
N ASP A 127 1.01 -0.59 -9.63
CA ASP A 127 0.52 0.50 -8.77
C ASP A 127 1.67 1.43 -8.31
N GLY A 128 1.89 2.55 -8.99
CA GLY A 128 2.79 3.61 -8.53
C GLY A 128 3.40 4.43 -9.67
N ASP A 129 4.45 5.20 -9.35
CA ASP A 129 5.16 6.03 -10.33
C ASP A 129 6.39 5.29 -10.88
N ASP A 130 6.16 4.39 -11.83
CA ASP A 130 7.20 3.51 -12.38
C ASP A 130 8.05 4.15 -13.47
N ARG A 131 9.26 3.63 -13.61
CA ARG A 131 10.13 3.91 -14.75
C ARG A 131 10.42 2.62 -15.51
N ILE A 132 9.95 2.59 -16.74
CA ILE A 132 10.01 1.41 -17.62
C ILE A 132 10.88 1.74 -18.84
N TRP A 133 11.83 0.86 -19.15
CA TRP A 133 12.77 0.97 -20.28
C TRP A 133 12.88 -0.31 -21.08
#